data_AF-A0A3R9Z9G9-F1
#
_entry.id   AF-A0A3R9Z9G9-F1
#
_cell.length_a   1.000
_cell.length_b   1.000
_cell.length_c   1.000
_cell.angle_alpha   90.00
_cell.angle_beta   90.00
_cell.angle_gamma   90.00
#
_symmetry.space_group_name_H-M   'P 1'
#
loop_
_entity.id
_entity.type
_entity.pdbx_description
1 polymer ?
#
loop_
_entity_poly.entity_id
_entity_poly.type
_entity_poly.pdbx_seq_one_letter_code
_entity_poly.pdbx_strand_id
1 'polypeptide(L)'
;MIALSLGLSGCASRLAVVKNEEALGGIKRLAVLDVAPPKLIAISQSGAPAVAAAIPGLGVLGAAIVGGVAGGIEGAIKGRTGESLQSRYASSGIQLQDVLVASLAEQLRRRGYEVIRLEKAAKRRADGQLDLAGLDIQADAVLAIEYLSVGYISPAFKSSWHPVLQLRAELVEIPARRTIYSKAWAAAPVNAAGPPLQMVNEGPLLEFGSVEQFEAQGRKSIEQLAKYQAWIATRFIADLGGRGGSVEATALAADPLPAAGVLGQLSVASPSGATPSSTAVVPSVQRAAASSSALVQNKVLRRGDSLEYVLVDQLTNARAPVFYRVDRVDGENIYFNQGSRIEKFDGQVVSVSSPVGGVFDAASPPGGWARVDLQDGASWRVDYMGIGAEKIRYQLDATVMGSETVQVDGVDTGARQILYTGWMYAQAGATQPLPSRFRANVLYSTDLGRVVKFDAEYRRGVGNTYRESLELVRVWR
;
A
#
# COMPACT_ATOMS: atom_id res chain seq x y z
N MET A 1 -1.93 55.42 3.84
CA MET A 1 -1.65 54.37 4.82
C MET A 1 -2.99 53.75 5.24
N ILE A 2 -3.37 52.63 4.63
CA ILE A 2 -4.54 51.84 5.03
C ILE A 2 -3.98 50.52 5.56
N ALA A 3 -4.08 50.33 6.87
CA ALA A 3 -3.62 49.12 7.54
C ALA A 3 -4.64 48.00 7.31
N LEU A 4 -4.27 47.01 6.51
CA LEU A 4 -5.04 45.80 6.27
C LEU A 4 -4.63 44.76 7.33
N SER A 5 -5.46 44.58 8.35
CA SER A 5 -5.30 43.56 9.38
C SER A 5 -5.67 42.18 8.79
N LEU A 6 -4.65 41.40 8.43
CA LEU A 6 -4.81 39.98 8.10
C LEU A 6 -5.22 39.20 9.35
N GLY A 7 -6.49 38.77 9.38
CA GLY A 7 -6.97 37.75 10.31
C GLY A 7 -6.35 36.40 9.96
N LEU A 8 -5.32 36.01 10.72
CA LEU A 8 -4.80 34.66 10.75
C LEU A 8 -5.87 33.73 11.35
N SER A 9 -6.73 33.12 10.52
CA SER A 9 -7.52 31.96 10.94
C SER A 9 -6.59 30.75 11.00
N GLY A 10 -5.88 30.60 12.12
CA GLY A 10 -5.24 29.36 12.47
C GLY A 10 -6.31 28.29 12.67
N CYS A 11 -6.43 27.35 11.72
CA CYS A 11 -7.08 26.08 11.99
C CYS A 11 -6.22 25.36 13.04
N ALA A 12 -6.52 25.60 14.31
CA ALA A 12 -5.94 24.86 15.41
C ALA A 12 -6.41 23.41 15.31
N SER A 13 -5.56 22.55 14.76
CA SER A 13 -5.65 21.10 14.93
C SER A 13 -5.55 20.80 16.42
N ARG A 14 -6.68 20.83 17.14
CA ARG A 14 -6.73 20.49 18.56
C ARG A 14 -6.17 19.08 18.71
N LEU A 15 -5.16 18.95 19.57
CA LEU A 15 -4.55 17.69 19.98
C LEU A 15 -5.65 16.69 20.33
N ALA A 16 -5.68 15.55 19.63
CA ALA A 16 -6.57 14.44 19.96
C ALA A 16 -6.31 14.03 21.41
N VAL A 17 -7.35 14.06 22.26
CA VAL A 17 -7.27 13.51 23.61
C VAL A 17 -6.97 12.02 23.49
N VAL A 18 -5.75 11.63 23.85
CA VAL A 18 -5.29 10.24 23.74
C VAL A 18 -6.05 9.35 24.72
N LYS A 19 -6.27 9.81 25.97
CA LYS A 19 -7.03 9.12 27.02
C LYS A 19 -7.23 10.05 28.23
N ASN A 20 -8.43 10.06 28.85
CA ASN A 20 -8.68 10.65 30.18
C ASN A 20 -9.06 9.53 31.16
N GLU A 21 -8.12 9.09 31.99
CA GLU A 21 -8.32 7.91 32.88
C GLU A 21 -9.35 8.14 33.99
N GLU A 22 -9.42 9.36 34.53
CA GLU A 22 -10.38 9.73 35.58
C GLU A 22 -11.82 9.65 35.05
N ALA A 23 -12.06 10.23 33.86
CA ALA A 23 -13.36 10.17 33.22
C ALA A 23 -13.75 8.73 32.83
N LEU A 24 -12.79 7.91 32.40
CA LEU A 24 -13.03 6.50 32.07
C LEU A 24 -13.43 5.66 33.27
N GLY A 25 -12.86 5.91 34.46
CA GLY A 25 -13.17 5.17 35.69
C GLY A 25 -14.62 5.30 36.17
N GLY A 26 -15.32 6.36 35.75
CA GLY A 26 -16.71 6.64 36.11
C GLY A 26 -17.77 5.94 35.24
N ILE A 27 -17.38 5.39 34.09
CA ILE A 27 -18.32 4.88 33.08
C ILE A 27 -18.82 3.48 33.45
N LYS A 28 -20.15 3.29 33.52
CA LYS A 28 -20.79 1.99 33.74
C LYS A 28 -21.64 1.57 32.55
N ARG A 29 -22.41 2.51 32.01
CA ARG A 29 -23.30 2.31 30.86
C ARG A 29 -22.65 2.88 29.60
N LEU A 30 -22.46 2.03 28.61
CA LEU A 30 -21.89 2.37 27.31
C LEU A 30 -22.94 2.19 26.21
N ALA A 31 -23.24 3.27 25.51
CA ALA A 31 -23.97 3.20 24.26
C ALA A 31 -22.99 2.88 23.12
N VAL A 32 -23.15 1.75 22.43
CA VAL A 32 -22.36 1.40 21.25
C VAL A 32 -23.18 1.72 20.01
N LEU A 33 -22.68 2.66 19.20
CA LEU A 33 -23.29 3.01 17.92
C LEU A 33 -23.06 1.89 16.91
N ASP A 34 -24.02 1.70 16.01
CA ASP A 34 -23.79 0.93 14.79
C ASP A 34 -22.64 1.52 13.98
N VAL A 35 -21.92 0.63 13.29
CA VAL A 35 -20.78 0.99 12.46
C VAL A 35 -21.24 1.05 11.01
N ALA A 36 -20.91 2.13 10.31
CA ALA A 36 -21.16 2.20 8.88
C ALA A 36 -20.32 1.14 8.16
N PRO A 37 -20.86 0.46 7.13
CA PRO A 37 -20.09 -0.52 6.36
C PRO A 37 -18.84 0.14 5.75
N PRO A 38 -17.75 -0.62 5.56
CA PRO A 38 -16.56 -0.08 4.91
C PRO A 38 -16.93 0.38 3.50
N LYS A 39 -16.58 1.63 3.18
CA LYS A 39 -16.89 2.23 1.86
C LYS A 39 -16.23 1.48 0.71
N LEU A 40 -15.09 0.85 0.97
CA LEU A 40 -14.34 0.04 0.03
C LEU A 40 -13.49 -0.99 0.79
N ILE A 41 -13.40 -2.21 0.26
CA ILE A 41 -12.38 -3.19 0.64
C ILE A 41 -11.28 -3.19 -0.43
N ALA A 42 -10.16 -2.54 -0.10
CA ALA A 42 -9.11 -2.24 -1.06
C ALA A 42 -8.12 -3.40 -1.24
N ILE A 43 -7.58 -3.52 -2.45
CA ILE A 43 -6.39 -4.33 -2.74
C ILE A 43 -5.32 -3.37 -3.22
N SER A 44 -4.13 -3.43 -2.63
CA SER A 44 -3.01 -2.56 -2.96
C SER A 44 -1.70 -3.33 -3.05
N GLN A 45 -0.81 -2.92 -3.95
CA GLN A 45 0.57 -3.37 -3.98
C GLN A 45 1.46 -2.15 -3.68
N SER A 46 2.19 -2.19 -2.56
CA SER A 46 3.16 -1.12 -2.30
C SER A 46 4.25 -1.13 -3.38
N GLY A 47 4.71 0.05 -3.81
CA GLY A 47 5.61 0.20 -4.96
C GLY A 47 4.93 0.45 -6.31
N ALA A 48 3.60 0.34 -6.42
CA ALA A 48 2.87 0.86 -7.58
C ALA A 48 2.84 2.41 -7.54
N PRO A 49 2.83 3.13 -8.70
CA PRO A 49 2.75 4.59 -8.72
C PRO A 49 1.46 5.04 -8.04
N ALA A 50 1.61 5.66 -6.87
CA ALA A 50 0.52 6.02 -5.99
C ALA A 50 -0.30 7.19 -6.56
N VAL A 51 -1.51 6.92 -7.08
CA VAL A 51 -2.51 8.00 -7.26
C VAL A 51 -2.89 8.51 -5.88
N ALA A 52 -2.41 9.71 -5.58
CA ALA A 52 -2.71 10.41 -4.35
C ALA A 52 -4.16 10.89 -4.34
N ALA A 53 -5.02 10.12 -3.67
CA ALA A 53 -6.16 10.71 -3.00
C ALA A 53 -5.97 10.53 -1.49
N ALA A 54 -5.92 11.67 -0.82
CA ALA A 54 -5.67 11.75 0.61
C ALA A 54 -6.88 11.20 1.36
N ILE A 55 -6.76 10.01 1.95
CA ILE A 55 -7.57 9.64 3.11
C ILE A 55 -6.91 10.31 4.33
N PRO A 56 -7.60 11.22 5.05
CA PRO A 56 -7.04 11.86 6.24
C PRO A 56 -6.66 10.82 7.30
N GLY A 57 -5.37 10.73 7.65
CA GLY A 57 -4.80 9.75 8.59
C GLY A 57 -3.92 8.65 7.95
N LEU A 58 -3.89 8.63 6.61
CA LEU A 58 -3.18 7.76 5.67
C LEU A 58 -1.65 7.59 5.76
N GLY A 59 -0.95 8.72 5.60
CA GLY A 59 0.41 8.72 5.07
C GLY A 59 0.53 7.96 3.74
N VAL A 60 1.72 7.97 3.14
CA VAL A 60 1.96 7.46 1.77
C VAL A 60 1.96 5.92 1.67
N LEU A 61 1.66 5.21 2.77
CA LEU A 61 1.48 3.75 2.78
C LEU A 61 0.01 3.34 2.60
N GLY A 62 -0.91 4.31 2.60
CA GLY A 62 -2.28 4.19 2.07
C GLY A 62 -2.38 4.65 0.61
N ALA A 63 -1.44 4.23 -0.25
CA ALA A 63 -1.46 4.53 -1.69
C ALA A 63 -2.51 3.75 -2.50
N ALA A 64 -3.53 3.23 -1.83
CA ALA A 64 -4.86 3.11 -2.42
C ALA A 64 -5.72 4.07 -1.58
N ILE A 65 -6.26 5.15 -2.15
CA ILE A 65 -7.64 5.15 -2.63
C ILE A 65 -7.94 6.58 -3.13
N VAL A 66 -8.24 6.76 -4.42
CA VAL A 66 -9.57 7.08 -5.01
C VAL A 66 -9.39 7.05 -6.54
N GLY A 67 -10.05 6.10 -7.21
CA GLY A 67 -10.48 6.21 -8.62
C GLY A 67 -9.54 5.79 -9.75
N GLY A 68 -8.21 5.82 -9.59
CA GLY A 68 -7.28 5.65 -10.73
C GLY A 68 -6.60 4.28 -10.88
N VAL A 69 -5.79 3.88 -9.89
CA VAL A 69 -4.92 2.67 -10.00
C VAL A 69 -5.59 1.38 -9.54
N ALA A 70 -6.64 1.49 -8.72
CA ALA A 70 -7.47 0.34 -8.36
C ALA A 70 -8.00 -0.34 -9.63
N GLY A 71 -8.42 0.42 -10.66
CA GLY A 71 -8.88 -0.13 -11.93
C GLY A 71 -7.86 -0.98 -12.68
N GLY A 72 -6.55 -0.80 -12.47
CA GLY A 72 -5.50 -1.58 -13.14
C GLY A 72 -5.23 -2.92 -12.45
N ILE A 73 -5.06 -2.92 -11.12
CA ILE A 73 -4.82 -4.15 -10.33
C ILE A 73 -6.13 -4.91 -10.12
N GLU A 74 -7.20 -4.22 -9.72
CA GLU A 74 -8.55 -4.78 -9.66
C GLU A 74 -9.02 -5.18 -11.05
N GLY A 75 -8.61 -4.48 -12.12
CA GLY A 75 -8.86 -4.87 -13.51
C GLY A 75 -8.04 -6.09 -13.96
N ALA A 76 -6.81 -6.27 -13.50
CA ALA A 76 -6.02 -7.47 -13.76
C ALA A 76 -6.57 -8.69 -13.01
N ILE A 77 -6.97 -8.51 -11.74
CA ILE A 77 -7.62 -9.55 -10.93
C ILE A 77 -9.02 -9.87 -11.47
N LYS A 78 -9.83 -8.85 -11.79
CA LYS A 78 -11.16 -9.00 -12.43
C LYS A 78 -11.05 -9.60 -13.83
N GLY A 79 -10.03 -9.21 -14.59
CA GLY A 79 -9.75 -9.77 -15.92
C GLY A 79 -9.37 -11.25 -15.88
N ARG A 80 -8.78 -11.71 -14.78
CA ARG A 80 -8.39 -13.11 -14.56
C ARG A 80 -9.49 -13.96 -13.89
N THR A 81 -10.26 -13.38 -12.98
CA THR A 81 -11.21 -14.12 -12.12
C THR A 81 -12.69 -13.82 -12.41
N GLY A 82 -12.99 -12.76 -13.15
CA GLY A 82 -14.36 -12.29 -13.40
C GLY A 82 -14.95 -11.41 -12.28
N GLU A 83 -14.39 -11.39 -11.07
CA GLU A 83 -14.99 -10.70 -9.91
C GLU A 83 -13.98 -9.95 -9.04
N SER A 84 -14.35 -8.76 -8.55
CA SER A 84 -13.51 -7.99 -7.61
C SER A 84 -13.68 -8.42 -6.15
N LEU A 85 -12.73 -8.07 -5.28
CA LEU A 85 -12.85 -8.34 -3.83
C LEU A 85 -14.07 -7.67 -3.21
N GLN A 86 -14.47 -6.50 -3.71
CA GLN A 86 -15.70 -5.84 -3.30
C GLN A 86 -16.94 -6.68 -3.67
N SER A 87 -16.94 -7.31 -4.84
CA SER A 87 -18.01 -8.25 -5.26
C SER A 87 -18.05 -9.48 -4.35
N ARG A 88 -16.88 -10.05 -4.05
CA ARG A 88 -16.75 -11.20 -3.14
C ARG A 88 -17.20 -10.88 -1.72
N TYR A 89 -16.93 -9.67 -1.24
CA TYR A 89 -17.46 -9.19 0.03
C TYR A 89 -18.98 -9.15 0.01
N ALA A 90 -19.56 -8.50 -1.02
CA ALA A 90 -21.01 -8.39 -1.18
C ALA A 90 -21.69 -9.77 -1.27
N SER A 91 -21.05 -10.77 -1.89
CA SER A 91 -21.58 -12.14 -2.03
C SER A 91 -21.23 -13.07 -0.86
N SER A 92 -20.33 -12.68 0.04
CA SER A 92 -19.86 -13.55 1.14
C SER A 92 -20.94 -13.88 2.18
N GLY A 93 -21.97 -13.04 2.29
CA GLY A 93 -22.94 -13.06 3.40
C GLY A 93 -22.37 -12.56 4.73
N ILE A 94 -21.09 -12.18 4.79
CA ILE A 94 -20.44 -11.65 5.99
C ILE A 94 -20.54 -10.13 5.96
N GLN A 95 -21.23 -9.55 6.95
CA GLN A 95 -21.29 -8.11 7.16
C GLN A 95 -20.24 -7.71 8.19
N LEU A 96 -19.12 -7.12 7.76
CA LEU A 96 -17.99 -6.82 8.65
C LEU A 96 -18.40 -5.89 9.80
N GLN A 97 -19.22 -4.89 9.52
CA GLN A 97 -19.72 -3.95 10.51
C GLN A 97 -20.56 -4.63 11.61
N ASP A 98 -21.36 -5.62 11.25
CA ASP A 98 -22.23 -6.32 12.20
C ASP A 98 -21.42 -7.22 13.12
N VAL A 99 -20.44 -7.93 12.55
CA VAL A 99 -19.51 -8.76 13.32
C VAL A 99 -18.69 -7.90 14.28
N LEU A 100 -18.27 -6.70 13.87
CA LEU A 100 -17.52 -5.77 14.73
C LEU A 100 -18.37 -5.26 15.90
N VAL A 101 -19.58 -4.76 15.64
CA VAL A 101 -20.49 -4.25 16.69
C VAL A 101 -20.86 -5.36 17.67
N ALA A 102 -21.18 -6.56 17.17
CA ALA A 102 -21.50 -7.72 18.00
C ALA A 102 -20.31 -8.11 18.90
N SER A 103 -19.10 -8.19 18.32
CA SER A 103 -17.88 -8.51 19.06
C SER A 103 -17.57 -7.46 20.13
N LEU A 104 -17.72 -6.17 19.83
CA LEU A 104 -17.50 -5.08 20.80
C LEU A 104 -18.51 -5.15 21.95
N ALA A 105 -19.79 -5.29 21.63
CA ALA A 105 -20.84 -5.33 22.64
C ALA A 105 -20.67 -6.53 23.59
N GLU A 106 -20.36 -7.71 23.06
CA GLU A 106 -20.10 -8.90 23.86
C GLU A 106 -18.86 -8.73 24.76
N GLN A 107 -17.75 -8.26 24.20
CA GLN A 107 -16.51 -8.09 24.97
C GLN A 107 -16.61 -7.00 26.04
N LEU A 108 -17.34 -5.91 25.77
CA LEU A 108 -17.62 -4.87 26.77
C LEU A 108 -18.49 -5.41 27.91
N ARG A 109 -19.53 -6.20 27.62
CA ARG A 109 -20.35 -6.86 28.65
C ARG A 109 -19.51 -7.78 29.54
N ARG A 110 -18.60 -8.56 28.95
CA ARG A 110 -17.65 -9.41 29.70
C ARG A 110 -16.72 -8.62 30.63
N ARG A 111 -16.44 -7.35 30.33
CA ARG A 111 -15.68 -6.44 31.20
C ARG A 111 -16.53 -5.73 32.26
N GLY A 112 -17.82 -6.04 32.35
CA GLY A 112 -18.74 -5.51 33.35
C GLY A 112 -19.42 -4.20 32.96
N TYR A 113 -19.35 -3.78 31.70
CA TYR A 113 -20.13 -2.65 31.20
C TYR A 113 -21.57 -3.06 30.89
N GLU A 114 -22.51 -2.18 31.21
CA GLU A 114 -23.87 -2.28 30.70
C GLU A 114 -23.91 -1.67 29.29
N VAL A 115 -24.10 -2.52 28.27
CA VAL A 115 -24.00 -2.11 26.86
C VAL A 115 -25.38 -1.93 26.24
N ILE A 116 -25.67 -0.70 25.82
CA ILE A 116 -26.86 -0.30 25.06
C ILE A 116 -26.46 -0.21 23.59
N ARG A 117 -27.14 -0.93 22.70
CA ARG A 117 -26.90 -0.80 21.26
C ARG A 117 -27.77 0.32 20.70
N LEU A 118 -27.17 1.21 19.93
CA LEU A 118 -27.87 2.24 19.17
C LEU A 118 -27.82 1.88 17.69
N GLU A 119 -28.98 1.56 17.10
CA GLU A 119 -29.13 1.15 15.69
C GLU A 119 -28.99 2.33 14.70
N LYS A 120 -28.02 3.20 14.95
CA LYS A 120 -27.74 4.38 14.15
C LYS A 120 -26.26 4.71 14.20
N ALA A 121 -25.62 4.71 13.04
CA ALA A 121 -24.26 5.22 12.90
C ALA A 121 -24.26 6.76 13.06
N ALA A 122 -23.35 7.29 13.86
CA ALA A 122 -23.15 8.73 13.96
C ALA A 122 -22.38 9.24 12.73
N LYS A 123 -22.79 10.40 12.22
CA LYS A 123 -22.04 11.14 11.20
C LYS A 123 -21.00 12.01 11.88
N ARG A 124 -19.97 12.41 11.14
CA ARG A 124 -19.07 13.48 11.58
C ARG A 124 -19.55 14.83 11.04
N ARG A 125 -19.46 15.87 11.87
CA ARG A 125 -19.65 17.27 11.45
C ARG A 125 -18.43 17.74 10.66
N ALA A 126 -18.54 18.91 10.04
CA ALA A 126 -17.45 19.52 9.27
C ALA A 126 -16.19 19.79 10.10
N ASP A 127 -16.34 19.94 11.42
CA ASP A 127 -15.24 20.10 12.38
C ASP A 127 -14.56 18.77 12.78
N GLY A 128 -15.02 17.64 12.23
CA GLY A 128 -14.51 16.30 12.51
C GLY A 128 -15.07 15.64 13.77
N GLN A 129 -15.90 16.33 14.57
CA GLN A 129 -16.51 15.76 15.77
C GLN A 129 -17.71 14.88 15.42
N LEU A 130 -18.00 13.89 16.27
CA LEU A 130 -19.21 13.09 16.15
C LEU A 130 -20.47 13.96 16.31
N ASP A 131 -21.41 13.79 15.40
CA ASP A 131 -22.74 14.35 15.50
C ASP A 131 -23.64 13.40 16.27
N LEU A 132 -23.85 13.73 17.54
CA LEU A 132 -24.75 13.00 18.43
C LEU A 132 -26.10 13.72 18.60
N ALA A 133 -26.37 14.77 17.81
CA ALA A 133 -27.63 15.48 17.88
C ALA A 133 -28.80 14.57 17.45
N GLY A 134 -29.88 14.61 18.21
CA GLY A 134 -31.08 13.80 17.93
C GLY A 134 -30.93 12.30 18.19
N LEU A 135 -29.92 11.88 18.97
CA LEU A 135 -29.86 10.54 19.55
C LEU A 135 -30.36 10.62 21.01
N ASP A 136 -31.33 9.77 21.37
CA ASP A 136 -31.70 9.55 22.76
C ASP A 136 -30.68 8.60 23.40
N ILE A 137 -29.76 9.15 24.18
CA ILE A 137 -28.63 8.42 24.75
C ILE A 137 -28.82 8.31 26.26
N GLN A 138 -29.23 7.12 26.71
CA GLN A 138 -29.40 6.79 28.13
C GLN A 138 -28.18 6.05 28.68
N ALA A 139 -26.99 6.58 28.42
CA ALA A 139 -25.70 5.99 28.80
C ALA A 139 -24.76 7.05 29.37
N ASP A 140 -23.72 6.61 30.07
CA ASP A 140 -22.71 7.50 30.65
C ASP A 140 -21.69 7.94 29.58
N ALA A 141 -21.49 7.12 28.54
CA ALA A 141 -20.70 7.48 27.37
C ALA A 141 -21.18 6.76 26.09
N VAL A 142 -20.81 7.32 24.94
CA VAL A 142 -21.05 6.74 23.60
C VAL A 142 -19.74 6.29 22.99
N LEU A 143 -19.69 5.04 22.55
CA LEU A 143 -18.62 4.49 21.73
C LEU A 143 -18.99 4.53 20.26
N ALA A 144 -18.16 5.20 19.47
CA ALA A 144 -18.22 5.19 18.01
C ALA A 144 -16.97 4.51 17.44
N ILE A 145 -17.16 3.66 16.44
CA ILE A 145 -16.07 3.04 15.68
C ILE A 145 -16.21 3.39 14.20
N GLU A 146 -15.08 3.69 13.56
CA GLU A 146 -15.02 4.06 12.15
C GLU A 146 -13.92 3.28 11.42
N TYR A 147 -14.26 2.70 10.26
CA TYR A 147 -13.28 2.14 9.34
C TYR A 147 -12.50 3.26 8.65
N LEU A 148 -11.19 3.29 8.85
CA LEU A 148 -10.28 4.18 8.12
C LEU A 148 -9.77 3.51 6.84
N SER A 149 -9.44 2.22 6.92
CA SER A 149 -9.11 1.37 5.79
C SER A 149 -9.36 -0.11 6.10
N VAL A 150 -9.76 -0.86 5.07
CA VAL A 150 -9.98 -2.31 5.14
C VAL A 150 -9.52 -2.90 3.82
N GLY A 151 -8.78 -4.00 3.86
CA GLY A 151 -8.34 -4.65 2.63
C GLY A 151 -7.12 -5.51 2.77
N TYR A 152 -6.40 -5.64 1.65
CA TYR A 152 -5.15 -6.38 1.55
C TYR A 152 -4.07 -5.54 0.89
N ILE A 153 -2.85 -5.69 1.39
CA ILE A 153 -1.65 -5.13 0.79
C ILE A 153 -0.65 -6.24 0.45
N SER A 154 -0.11 -6.20 -0.76
CA SER A 154 1.12 -6.88 -1.10
C SER A 154 2.29 -5.90 -0.85
N PRO A 155 3.22 -6.23 0.06
CA PRO A 155 4.42 -5.44 0.25
C PRO A 155 5.19 -5.34 -1.05
N ALA A 156 5.99 -4.28 -1.20
CA ALA A 156 6.67 -4.02 -2.44
C ALA A 156 7.53 -5.25 -2.76
N PHE A 157 7.34 -5.75 -3.98
CA PHE A 157 8.09 -6.86 -4.52
C PHE A 157 7.89 -8.20 -3.80
N LYS A 158 6.79 -8.37 -3.05
CA LYS A 158 6.38 -9.67 -2.50
C LYS A 158 5.15 -10.19 -3.22
N SER A 159 5.12 -11.49 -3.52
CA SER A 159 3.91 -12.16 -4.04
C SER A 159 2.84 -12.33 -2.97
N SER A 160 3.22 -12.10 -1.71
CA SER A 160 2.35 -12.33 -0.59
C SER A 160 1.44 -11.16 -0.26
N TRP A 161 0.25 -11.50 0.23
CA TRP A 161 -0.79 -10.56 0.57
C TRP A 161 -1.10 -10.64 2.05
N HIS A 162 -1.03 -9.49 2.70
CA HIS A 162 -1.36 -9.32 4.10
C HIS A 162 -2.62 -8.47 4.25
N PRO A 163 -3.45 -8.77 5.24
CA PRO A 163 -4.59 -7.91 5.55
C PRO A 163 -4.09 -6.58 6.11
N VAL A 164 -4.79 -5.52 5.72
CA VAL A 164 -4.66 -4.18 6.28
C VAL A 164 -6.01 -3.79 6.83
N LEU A 165 -6.04 -3.49 8.13
CA LEU A 165 -7.24 -3.01 8.79
C LEU A 165 -6.87 -1.84 9.69
N GLN A 166 -7.58 -0.73 9.54
CA GLN A 166 -7.45 0.44 10.40
C GLN A 166 -8.82 0.87 10.91
N LEU A 167 -8.93 0.96 12.23
CA LEU A 167 -10.14 1.36 12.93
C LEU A 167 -9.83 2.55 13.82
N ARG A 168 -10.72 3.54 13.85
CA ARG A 168 -10.72 4.59 14.87
C ARG A 168 -11.81 4.30 15.88
N ALA A 169 -11.45 4.31 17.15
CA ALA A 169 -12.38 4.28 18.26
C ALA A 169 -12.43 5.66 18.93
N GLU A 170 -13.63 6.13 19.21
CA GLU A 170 -13.87 7.40 19.91
C GLU A 170 -14.93 7.20 20.98
N LEU A 171 -14.62 7.63 22.21
CA LEU A 171 -15.53 7.59 23.34
C LEU A 171 -15.89 9.02 23.76
N VAL A 172 -17.19 9.31 23.79
CA VAL A 172 -17.73 10.62 24.15
C VAL A 172 -18.55 10.49 25.42
N GLU A 173 -18.15 11.24 26.45
CA GLU A 173 -18.84 11.33 27.74
C GLU A 173 -20.19 12.06 27.61
N ILE A 174 -21.23 11.56 28.28
CA ILE A 174 -22.58 12.14 28.31
C ILE A 174 -22.92 12.51 29.76
N PRO A 175 -23.54 13.69 30.04
CA PRO A 175 -24.05 14.68 29.09
C PRO A 175 -23.01 15.71 28.62
N ALA A 176 -21.78 15.66 29.11
CA ALA A 176 -20.74 16.66 28.81
C ALA A 176 -20.40 16.79 27.31
N ARG A 177 -20.73 15.78 26.49
CA ARG A 177 -20.45 15.66 25.05
C ARG A 177 -18.99 15.93 24.72
N ARG A 178 -18.11 15.46 25.59
CA ARG A 178 -16.67 15.62 25.50
C ARG A 178 -16.03 14.30 25.10
N THR A 179 -15.18 14.31 24.07
CA THR A 179 -14.35 13.16 23.73
C THR A 179 -13.34 12.92 24.86
N ILE A 180 -13.43 11.76 25.50
CA ILE A 180 -12.57 11.34 26.62
C ILE A 180 -11.57 10.24 26.23
N TYR A 181 -11.79 9.63 25.06
CA TYR A 181 -10.86 8.68 24.44
C TYR A 181 -10.97 8.82 22.92
N SER A 182 -9.83 8.87 22.24
CA SER A 182 -9.77 8.81 20.79
C SER A 182 -8.47 8.14 20.36
N LYS A 183 -8.57 6.99 19.69
CA LYS A 183 -7.40 6.22 19.28
C LYS A 183 -7.66 5.48 17.99
N ALA A 184 -6.65 5.47 17.12
CA ALA A 184 -6.67 4.67 15.91
C ALA A 184 -5.73 3.48 16.06
N TRP A 185 -6.24 2.33 15.64
CA TRP A 185 -5.57 1.04 15.72
C TRP A 185 -5.39 0.50 14.31
N ALA A 186 -4.27 -0.18 14.10
CA ALA A 186 -3.96 -0.75 12.81
C ALA A 186 -3.38 -2.16 12.97
N ALA A 187 -3.85 -3.07 12.12
CA ALA A 187 -3.26 -4.38 11.89
C ALA A 187 -2.72 -4.40 10.45
N ALA A 188 -1.41 -4.21 10.31
CA ALA A 188 -0.66 -4.30 9.06
C ALA A 188 0.83 -4.55 9.37
N PRO A 189 1.58 -5.25 8.50
CA PRO A 189 3.02 -5.09 8.51
C PRO A 189 3.34 -3.68 7.95
N VAL A 190 4.18 -2.95 8.68
CA VAL A 190 4.92 -1.72 8.32
C VAL A 190 4.30 -0.34 8.69
N ASN A 191 5.00 0.34 9.61
CA ASN A 191 5.16 1.77 9.91
C ASN A 191 4.14 2.77 9.32
N ALA A 192 3.06 3.05 10.04
CA ALA A 192 2.11 4.08 9.64
C ALA A 192 2.65 5.51 9.89
N ALA A 193 2.72 6.33 8.84
CA ALA A 193 2.75 7.79 8.97
C ALA A 193 1.30 8.29 9.01
N GLY A 194 0.85 8.80 10.15
CA GLY A 194 -0.52 9.23 10.44
C GLY A 194 -0.62 9.69 11.90
N PRO A 195 -1.81 10.02 12.45
CA PRO A 195 -1.95 10.12 13.90
C PRO A 195 -1.37 8.84 14.53
N PRO A 196 -0.78 8.89 15.75
CA PRO A 196 -0.05 7.76 16.30
C PRO A 196 -0.92 6.49 16.28
N LEU A 197 -0.64 5.59 15.34
CA LEU A 197 -1.36 4.32 15.24
C LEU A 197 -0.68 3.34 16.18
N GLN A 198 -1.45 2.73 17.07
CA GLN A 198 -0.92 1.61 17.81
C GLN A 198 -0.94 0.38 16.93
N MET A 199 0.24 -0.10 16.57
CA MET A 199 0.42 -1.39 15.90
C MET A 199 0.02 -2.48 16.88
N VAL A 200 -0.88 -3.36 16.45
CA VAL A 200 -1.13 -4.57 17.19
C VAL A 200 -0.19 -5.64 16.63
N ASN A 201 0.91 -5.91 17.34
CA ASN A 201 1.77 -7.05 17.04
C ASN A 201 1.17 -8.33 17.66
N GLU A 202 1.22 -9.43 16.90
CA GLU A 202 1.18 -10.85 17.32
C GLU A 202 -0.08 -11.71 17.10
N GLY A 203 0.20 -12.89 16.52
CA GLY A 203 -0.71 -13.89 15.96
C GLY A 203 -0.26 -14.21 14.53
N PRO A 204 -0.16 -15.48 14.08
CA PRO A 204 0.29 -15.79 12.72
C PRO A 204 -0.69 -15.16 11.74
N LEU A 205 -0.27 -14.04 11.15
CA LEU A 205 -1.10 -13.34 10.20
C LEU A 205 -1.26 -14.29 9.03
N LEU A 206 -2.49 -14.73 8.73
CA LEU A 206 -2.71 -15.60 7.57
C LEU A 206 -2.30 -14.82 6.32
N GLU A 207 -1.13 -15.15 5.82
CA GLU A 207 -0.53 -14.64 4.62
C GLU A 207 -0.99 -15.50 3.46
N PHE A 208 -1.47 -14.86 2.40
CA PHE A 208 -1.68 -15.55 1.14
C PHE A 208 -0.39 -15.42 0.35
N GLY A 209 0.33 -16.52 0.14
CA GLY A 209 1.68 -16.51 -0.44
C GLY A 209 1.72 -16.12 -1.93
N SER A 210 0.57 -16.10 -2.60
CA SER A 210 0.43 -15.66 -3.99
C SER A 210 -0.94 -15.04 -4.25
N VAL A 211 -1.05 -14.36 -5.40
CA VAL A 211 -2.32 -13.85 -5.92
C VAL A 211 -3.31 -15.00 -6.14
N GLU A 212 -2.85 -16.13 -6.68
CA GLU A 212 -3.69 -17.30 -6.96
C GLU A 212 -4.23 -17.93 -5.67
N GLN A 213 -3.41 -18.00 -4.61
CA GLN A 213 -3.86 -18.47 -3.30
C GLN A 213 -4.87 -17.52 -2.68
N PHE A 214 -4.61 -16.21 -2.77
CA PHE A 214 -5.54 -15.17 -2.34
C PHE A 214 -6.88 -15.25 -3.10
N GLU A 215 -6.80 -15.47 -4.41
CA GLU A 215 -7.95 -15.61 -5.31
C GLU A 215 -8.76 -16.86 -5.00
N ALA A 216 -8.13 -18.03 -4.85
CA ALA A 216 -8.80 -19.31 -4.57
C ALA A 216 -9.47 -19.34 -3.19
N GLN A 217 -9.07 -18.45 -2.28
CA GLN A 217 -9.52 -18.43 -0.90
C GLN A 217 -10.32 -17.16 -0.55
N GLY A 218 -11.04 -16.58 -1.52
CA GLY A 218 -11.75 -15.30 -1.35
C GLY A 218 -12.75 -15.24 -0.19
N ARG A 219 -13.45 -16.33 0.16
CA ARG A 219 -14.28 -16.34 1.38
C ARG A 219 -13.41 -16.27 2.64
N LYS A 220 -12.32 -17.04 2.68
CA LYS A 220 -11.38 -17.04 3.81
C LYS A 220 -10.72 -15.68 3.97
N SER A 221 -10.51 -14.90 2.90
CA SER A 221 -9.99 -13.53 3.03
C SER A 221 -10.97 -12.61 3.76
N ILE A 222 -12.28 -12.70 3.49
CA ILE A 222 -13.29 -11.92 4.23
C ILE A 222 -13.42 -12.41 5.68
N GLU A 223 -13.46 -13.72 5.91
CA GLU A 223 -13.46 -14.30 7.26
C GLU A 223 -12.22 -13.87 8.06
N GLN A 224 -11.08 -13.76 7.39
CA GLN A 224 -9.85 -13.31 8.01
C GLN A 224 -9.93 -11.83 8.40
N LEU A 225 -10.44 -10.93 7.54
CA LEU A 225 -10.71 -9.53 7.92
C LEU A 225 -11.65 -9.44 9.13
N ALA A 226 -12.68 -10.30 9.20
CA ALA A 226 -13.60 -10.38 10.33
C ALA A 226 -12.92 -10.84 11.64
N LYS A 227 -11.92 -11.74 11.56
CA LYS A 227 -11.08 -12.11 12.71
C LYS A 227 -10.19 -10.96 13.18
N TYR A 228 -9.58 -10.23 12.24
CA TYR A 228 -8.71 -9.10 12.59
C TYR A 228 -9.43 -7.97 13.30
N GLN A 229 -10.63 -7.62 12.86
CA GLN A 229 -11.41 -6.59 13.55
C GLN A 229 -11.81 -7.00 14.97
N ALA A 230 -12.12 -8.29 15.19
CA ALA A 230 -12.43 -8.79 16.52
C ALA A 230 -11.21 -8.67 17.46
N TRP A 231 -10.01 -8.91 16.92
CA TRP A 231 -8.77 -8.76 17.67
C TRP A 231 -8.42 -7.30 17.97
N ILE A 232 -8.59 -6.38 17.01
CA ILE A 232 -8.45 -4.94 17.27
C ILE A 232 -9.47 -4.49 18.34
N ALA A 233 -10.71 -4.98 18.28
CA ALA A 233 -11.73 -4.70 19.29
C ALA A 233 -11.30 -5.14 20.69
N THR A 234 -10.69 -6.33 20.83
CA THR A 234 -10.14 -6.82 22.11
C THR A 234 -9.08 -5.90 22.67
N ARG A 235 -8.17 -5.40 21.82
CA ARG A 235 -7.10 -4.49 22.23
C ARG A 235 -7.61 -3.13 22.65
N PHE A 236 -8.56 -2.60 21.89
CA PHE A 236 -9.28 -1.39 22.25
C PHE A 236 -9.93 -1.52 23.64
N ILE A 237 -10.66 -2.61 23.88
CA ILE A 237 -11.33 -2.85 25.18
C ILE A 237 -10.33 -3.04 26.32
N ALA A 238 -9.20 -3.70 26.07
CA ALA A 238 -8.13 -3.79 27.05
C ALA A 238 -7.54 -2.41 27.39
N ASP A 239 -7.38 -1.54 26.39
CA ASP A 239 -6.83 -0.18 26.52
C ASP A 239 -7.79 0.80 27.23
N LEU A 240 -9.11 0.60 27.09
CA LEU A 240 -10.12 1.32 27.88
C LEU A 240 -9.94 1.10 29.39
N GLY A 241 -9.39 -0.04 29.80
CA GLY A 241 -9.36 -0.48 31.20
C GLY A 241 -10.71 -1.03 31.65
N GLY A 242 -10.73 -1.89 32.67
CA GLY A 242 -11.97 -2.49 33.17
C GLY A 242 -11.86 -3.01 34.60
N ARG A 243 -13.01 -3.22 35.25
CA ARG A 243 -13.16 -3.60 36.68
C ARG A 243 -12.82 -5.06 37.01
N GLY A 244 -12.47 -5.88 36.01
CA GLY A 244 -11.99 -7.24 36.22
C GLY A 244 -10.52 -7.23 36.63
N GLY A 245 -10.23 -7.75 37.83
CA GLY A 245 -8.90 -7.75 38.43
C GLY A 245 -7.80 -8.29 37.51
N SER A 246 -6.57 -7.92 37.85
CA SER A 246 -5.28 -8.13 37.16
C SER A 246 -4.92 -9.56 36.75
N VAL A 247 -5.81 -10.55 36.97
CA VAL A 247 -5.58 -11.97 36.68
C VAL A 247 -6.34 -12.43 35.42
N GLU A 248 -7.46 -11.79 35.04
CA GLU A 248 -8.25 -12.16 33.85
C GLU A 248 -7.92 -11.33 32.59
N ALA A 249 -7.33 -10.14 32.76
CA ALA A 249 -6.91 -9.28 31.65
C ALA A 249 -5.83 -9.93 30.76
N THR A 250 -5.03 -10.83 31.32
CA THR A 250 -3.98 -11.60 30.62
C THR A 250 -4.57 -12.77 29.84
N ALA A 251 -5.65 -13.40 30.32
CA ALA A 251 -6.33 -14.50 29.63
C ALA A 251 -7.20 -14.02 28.45
N LEU A 252 -7.89 -12.87 28.60
CA LEU A 252 -8.67 -12.24 27.52
C LEU A 252 -7.81 -11.60 26.43
N ALA A 253 -6.53 -11.30 26.71
CA ALA A 253 -5.58 -10.81 25.70
C ALA A 253 -4.98 -11.94 24.84
N ALA A 254 -5.07 -13.20 25.30
CA ALA A 254 -4.45 -14.35 24.66
C ALA A 254 -5.35 -15.06 23.63
N ASP A 255 -6.67 -15.00 23.81
CA ASP A 255 -7.62 -15.59 22.85
C ASP A 255 -8.66 -14.55 22.39
N PRO A 256 -8.56 -14.01 21.17
CA PRO A 256 -9.71 -13.32 20.59
C PRO A 256 -10.88 -14.31 20.54
N LEU A 257 -12.09 -13.86 20.88
CA LEU A 257 -13.29 -14.64 20.56
C LEU A 257 -13.16 -15.09 19.10
N PRO A 258 -13.24 -16.41 18.81
CA PRO A 258 -13.11 -16.83 17.45
C PRO A 258 -14.25 -16.16 16.70
N ALA A 259 -13.93 -15.40 15.65
CA ALA A 259 -14.96 -14.90 14.74
C ALA A 259 -15.87 -16.05 14.30
N ALA A 260 -15.38 -17.29 14.30
CA ALA A 260 -16.15 -18.51 14.10
C ALA A 260 -17.38 -18.69 15.04
N GLY A 261 -17.35 -18.19 16.28
CA GLY A 261 -18.52 -18.25 17.18
C GLY A 261 -19.63 -17.28 16.76
N VAL A 262 -19.27 -16.07 16.33
CA VAL A 262 -20.21 -15.05 15.82
C VAL A 262 -20.65 -15.38 14.39
N LEU A 263 -19.72 -15.82 13.53
CA LEU A 263 -19.98 -16.28 12.17
C LEU A 263 -20.82 -17.57 12.17
N GLY A 264 -20.62 -18.46 13.15
CA GLY A 264 -21.39 -19.71 13.31
C GLY A 264 -22.83 -19.47 13.76
N GLN A 265 -23.09 -18.46 14.59
CA GLN A 265 -24.45 -18.04 14.94
C GLN A 265 -25.20 -17.35 13.79
N LEU A 266 -24.46 -16.79 12.81
CA LEU A 266 -25.02 -16.12 11.64
C LEU A 266 -25.13 -17.02 10.39
N SER A 267 -24.66 -18.27 10.46
CA SER A 267 -24.49 -19.14 9.29
C SER A 267 -25.21 -20.47 9.46
N VAL A 268 -26.55 -20.46 9.37
CA VAL A 268 -27.35 -21.68 9.17
C VAL A 268 -27.58 -21.87 7.68
N ALA A 269 -26.69 -22.63 7.03
CA ALA A 269 -26.95 -23.56 5.92
C ALA A 269 -25.65 -23.89 5.17
N SER A 270 -25.24 -25.15 5.22
CA SER A 270 -24.32 -25.78 4.26
C SER A 270 -24.70 -27.25 4.16
N PRO A 271 -24.37 -27.90 3.03
CA PRO A 271 -23.62 -29.13 3.17
C PRO A 271 -22.40 -29.23 2.23
N SER A 272 -21.28 -29.55 2.88
CA SER A 272 -20.26 -30.58 2.65
C SER A 272 -19.92 -31.16 1.26
N GLY A 273 -18.59 -31.29 1.10
CA GLY A 273 -17.85 -32.23 0.24
C GLY A 273 -16.65 -31.53 -0.40
N ALA A 274 -15.41 -32.00 -0.48
CA ALA A 274 -14.63 -33.11 0.07
C ALA A 274 -13.15 -32.82 -0.32
N THR A 275 -12.18 -33.52 0.28
CA THR A 275 -10.72 -33.24 0.38
C THR A 275 -9.86 -33.61 -0.87
N PRO A 276 -8.56 -33.21 -0.90
CA PRO A 276 -7.71 -33.08 -2.10
C PRO A 276 -6.73 -34.25 -2.33
N SER A 277 -6.02 -34.24 -3.47
CA SER A 277 -4.64 -34.78 -3.64
C SER A 277 -4.09 -34.46 -5.04
N SER A 278 -2.87 -33.91 -5.15
CA SER A 278 -1.85 -34.44 -6.09
C SER A 278 -0.47 -33.79 -5.91
N THR A 279 0.51 -34.67 -5.98
CA THR A 279 1.95 -34.68 -5.72
C THR A 279 2.80 -33.73 -6.57
N ALA A 280 3.87 -33.21 -5.97
CA ALA A 280 4.97 -32.49 -6.61
C ALA A 280 6.01 -33.45 -7.22
N VAL A 281 6.61 -33.06 -8.35
CA VAL A 281 7.83 -33.67 -8.90
C VAL A 281 8.83 -32.57 -9.22
N VAL A 282 10.03 -32.68 -8.65
CA VAL A 282 11.21 -31.88 -8.96
C VAL A 282 12.16 -32.74 -9.79
N PRO A 283 12.83 -32.20 -10.81
CA PRO A 283 14.14 -32.71 -11.18
C PRO A 283 15.23 -31.65 -10.98
N SER A 284 16.24 -32.07 -10.25
CA SER A 284 17.57 -31.49 -10.13
C SER A 284 18.39 -31.81 -11.39
N VAL A 285 19.03 -30.80 -11.98
CA VAL A 285 20.11 -31.01 -12.97
C VAL A 285 21.30 -30.10 -12.67
N GLN A 286 22.45 -30.73 -12.82
CA GLN A 286 23.80 -30.40 -12.40
C GLN A 286 24.46 -29.26 -13.19
N ARG A 287 25.34 -28.55 -12.48
CA ARG A 287 26.32 -27.57 -12.94
C ARG A 287 27.31 -28.17 -13.96
N ALA A 288 27.59 -27.44 -15.04
CA ALA A 288 28.85 -27.54 -15.77
C ALA A 288 29.26 -26.16 -16.30
N ALA A 289 30.47 -25.75 -15.93
CA ALA A 289 31.13 -24.54 -16.39
C ALA A 289 31.69 -24.76 -17.80
N ALA A 290 31.24 -23.95 -18.75
CA ALA A 290 31.95 -23.61 -19.98
C ALA A 290 31.13 -22.54 -20.71
N SER A 291 31.66 -21.31 -20.82
CA SER A 291 31.49 -20.37 -21.95
C SER A 291 31.83 -18.92 -21.54
N SER A 292 33.03 -18.69 -21.04
CA SER A 292 33.58 -17.33 -20.83
C SER A 292 34.11 -16.69 -22.12
N SER A 293 33.56 -17.03 -23.30
CA SER A 293 34.00 -16.49 -24.59
C SER A 293 32.90 -16.33 -25.66
N ALA A 294 31.62 -16.25 -25.24
CA ALA A 294 30.48 -16.12 -26.16
C ALA A 294 29.68 -14.81 -26.02
N LEU A 295 30.03 -13.92 -25.09
CA LEU A 295 29.21 -12.74 -24.75
C LEU A 295 29.39 -11.51 -25.66
N VAL A 296 30.35 -11.52 -26.60
CA VAL A 296 30.63 -10.37 -27.49
C VAL A 296 29.83 -10.40 -28.81
N GLN A 297 29.03 -11.44 -29.08
CA GLN A 297 28.44 -11.67 -30.42
C GLN A 297 26.90 -11.77 -30.55
N ASN A 298 26.10 -11.16 -29.68
CA ASN A 298 24.68 -10.95 -30.01
C ASN A 298 24.14 -9.65 -29.38
N LYS A 299 24.19 -8.56 -30.15
CA LYS A 299 23.88 -7.19 -29.69
C LYS A 299 22.37 -6.88 -29.62
N VAL A 300 21.50 -7.84 -29.96
CA VAL A 300 20.07 -7.61 -30.20
C VAL A 300 19.24 -8.61 -29.38
N LEU A 301 18.35 -8.10 -28.53
CA LEU A 301 17.42 -8.92 -27.75
C LEU A 301 16.42 -9.63 -28.67
N ARG A 302 16.13 -10.89 -28.36
CA ARG A 302 15.21 -11.74 -29.10
C ARG A 302 14.02 -12.12 -28.22
N ARG A 303 12.93 -12.56 -28.86
CA ARG A 303 11.79 -13.14 -28.14
C ARG A 303 12.25 -14.33 -27.30
N GLY A 304 11.90 -14.33 -26.02
CA GLY A 304 12.32 -15.33 -25.05
C GLY A 304 13.43 -14.83 -24.12
N ASP A 305 14.27 -13.89 -24.57
CA ASP A 305 15.31 -13.29 -23.74
C ASP A 305 14.67 -12.59 -22.52
N SER A 306 15.40 -12.51 -21.42
CA SER A 306 14.99 -11.77 -20.23
C SER A 306 16.11 -10.95 -19.65
N LEU A 307 15.80 -9.73 -19.21
CA LEU A 307 16.72 -8.89 -18.46
C LEU A 307 16.39 -9.01 -16.99
N GLU A 308 17.35 -9.41 -16.18
CA GLU A 308 17.21 -9.43 -14.73
C GLU A 308 17.92 -8.21 -14.15
N TYR A 309 17.12 -7.33 -13.58
CA TYR A 309 17.57 -6.23 -12.76
C TYR A 309 17.38 -6.55 -11.28
N VAL A 310 18.13 -5.88 -10.42
CA VAL A 310 17.87 -5.82 -8.98
C VAL A 310 17.47 -4.41 -8.62
N LEU A 311 16.24 -4.27 -8.13
CA LEU A 311 15.72 -3.05 -7.54
C LEU A 311 16.06 -3.03 -6.05
N VAL A 312 16.56 -1.90 -5.56
CA VAL A 312 16.98 -1.71 -4.18
C VAL A 312 16.36 -0.43 -3.64
N ASP A 313 15.60 -0.55 -2.55
CA ASP A 313 15.23 0.61 -1.73
C ASP A 313 16.42 0.95 -0.84
N GLN A 314 17.05 2.11 -1.08
CA GLN A 314 18.28 2.50 -0.38
C GLN A 314 18.04 2.96 1.06
N LEU A 315 16.79 3.15 1.47
CA LEU A 315 16.46 3.48 2.86
C LEU A 315 16.34 2.23 3.72
N THR A 316 15.78 1.16 3.17
CA THR A 316 15.55 -0.10 3.89
C THR A 316 16.54 -1.20 3.53
N ASN A 317 17.34 -1.01 2.48
CA ASN A 317 18.15 -2.04 1.82
C ASN A 317 17.35 -3.25 1.34
N ALA A 318 16.03 -3.14 1.20
CA ALA A 318 15.22 -4.19 0.59
C ALA A 318 15.62 -4.35 -0.88
N ARG A 319 15.82 -5.60 -1.32
CA ARG A 319 16.23 -5.94 -2.69
C ARG A 319 15.20 -6.84 -3.34
N ALA A 320 14.93 -6.63 -4.61
CA ALA A 320 14.01 -7.44 -5.38
C ALA A 320 14.49 -7.64 -6.82
N PRO A 321 14.39 -8.87 -7.35
CA PRO A 321 14.62 -9.08 -8.77
C PRO A 321 13.46 -8.50 -9.58
N VAL A 322 13.78 -7.82 -10.68
CA VAL A 322 12.84 -7.30 -11.67
C VAL A 322 13.20 -7.91 -13.01
N PHE A 323 12.26 -8.63 -13.60
CA PHE A 323 12.45 -9.26 -14.90
C PHE A 323 11.73 -8.50 -15.99
N TYR A 324 12.45 -8.13 -17.05
CA TYR A 324 11.86 -7.70 -18.31
C TYR A 324 12.01 -8.82 -19.33
N ARG A 325 10.96 -9.62 -19.51
CA ARG A 325 10.93 -10.70 -20.49
C ARG A 325 10.49 -10.16 -21.83
N VAL A 326 11.26 -10.45 -22.88
CA VAL A 326 10.92 -10.07 -24.25
C VAL A 326 9.85 -11.02 -24.79
N ASP A 327 8.62 -10.55 -24.87
CA ASP A 327 7.52 -11.35 -25.39
C ASP A 327 7.38 -11.25 -26.91
N ARG A 328 7.76 -10.09 -27.49
CA ARG A 328 7.69 -9.82 -28.93
C ARG A 328 8.70 -8.75 -29.35
N VAL A 329 9.20 -8.86 -30.57
CA VAL A 329 9.93 -7.81 -31.29
C VAL A 329 9.15 -7.50 -32.57
N ASP A 330 8.91 -6.23 -32.86
CA ASP A 330 8.22 -5.76 -34.07
C ASP A 330 8.91 -4.49 -34.62
N GLY A 331 9.60 -4.64 -35.75
CA GLY A 331 10.47 -3.60 -36.29
C GLY A 331 11.57 -3.22 -35.28
N GLU A 332 11.60 -1.95 -34.88
CA GLU A 332 12.52 -1.43 -33.86
C GLU A 332 12.04 -1.64 -32.43
N ASN A 333 10.77 -2.01 -32.24
CA ASN A 333 10.13 -2.07 -30.92
C ASN A 333 10.31 -3.45 -30.27
N ILE A 334 10.67 -3.43 -29.00
CA ILE A 334 10.79 -4.57 -28.08
C ILE A 334 9.67 -4.46 -27.06
N TYR A 335 8.84 -5.50 -26.97
CA TYR A 335 7.71 -5.56 -26.05
C TYR A 335 8.08 -6.44 -24.86
N PHE A 336 8.07 -5.85 -23.67
CA PHE A 336 8.34 -6.54 -22.42
C PHE A 336 7.06 -6.80 -21.63
N ASN A 337 7.01 -7.97 -20.97
CA ASN A 337 5.97 -8.34 -20.01
C ASN A 337 4.53 -8.00 -20.50
N GLN A 338 4.14 -8.55 -21.64
CA GLN A 338 2.85 -8.39 -22.32
C GLN A 338 2.56 -6.95 -22.76
N GLY A 339 3.61 -6.19 -23.08
CA GLY A 339 3.49 -4.77 -23.45
C GLY A 339 3.41 -3.83 -22.24
N SER A 340 3.74 -4.32 -21.05
CA SER A 340 3.93 -3.48 -19.85
C SER A 340 4.96 -2.38 -20.09
N ARG A 341 5.98 -2.66 -20.91
CA ARG A 341 6.98 -1.70 -21.36
C ARG A 341 7.32 -1.97 -22.81
N ILE A 342 7.42 -0.90 -23.60
CA ILE A 342 7.83 -0.93 -25.00
C ILE A 342 9.03 0.00 -25.14
N GLU A 343 10.14 -0.55 -25.60
CA GLU A 343 11.37 0.18 -25.87
C GLU A 343 11.84 -0.09 -27.30
N LYS A 344 12.77 0.73 -27.79
CA LYS A 344 13.54 0.42 -28.99
C LYS A 344 14.88 -0.25 -28.63
N PHE A 345 15.57 -0.78 -29.64
CA PHE A 345 16.90 -1.38 -29.47
C PHE A 345 17.97 -0.41 -28.95
N ASP A 346 17.77 0.89 -29.12
CA ASP A 346 18.63 1.95 -28.59
C ASP A 346 18.14 2.49 -27.23
N GLY A 347 17.27 1.74 -26.54
CA GLY A 347 16.81 2.08 -25.20
C GLY A 347 15.79 3.22 -25.16
N GLN A 348 15.37 3.76 -26.31
CA GLN A 348 14.30 4.74 -26.34
C GLN A 348 13.00 4.14 -25.82
N VAL A 349 12.41 4.77 -24.81
CA VAL A 349 11.13 4.33 -24.24
C VAL A 349 9.99 4.86 -25.11
N VAL A 350 9.18 3.94 -25.63
CA VAL A 350 7.98 4.24 -26.41
C VAL A 350 6.77 4.34 -25.49
N SER A 351 6.60 3.37 -24.58
CA SER A 351 5.50 3.40 -23.61
C SER A 351 5.78 2.54 -22.38
N VAL A 352 5.17 2.91 -21.26
CA VAL A 352 5.15 2.12 -20.01
C VAL A 352 3.70 2.09 -19.52
N SER A 353 3.11 0.91 -19.40
CA SER A 353 1.76 0.72 -18.86
C SER A 353 1.78 0.10 -17.46
N SER A 354 2.82 -0.67 -17.12
CA SER A 354 3.02 -1.22 -15.78
C SER A 354 4.50 -1.05 -15.35
N PRO A 355 4.80 -0.09 -14.44
CA PRO A 355 6.16 0.26 -14.07
C PRO A 355 6.75 -0.72 -13.03
N VAL A 356 7.13 -1.91 -13.48
CA VAL A 356 7.68 -2.98 -12.63
C VAL A 356 9.08 -2.67 -12.08
N GLY A 357 9.81 -1.75 -12.72
CA GLY A 357 11.10 -1.22 -12.27
C GLY A 357 11.00 -0.03 -11.31
N GLY A 358 9.83 0.24 -10.74
CA GLY A 358 9.65 1.30 -9.76
C GLY A 358 9.80 2.71 -10.36
N VAL A 359 10.58 3.56 -9.71
CA VAL A 359 10.86 4.95 -10.11
C VAL A 359 11.55 5.02 -11.47
N PHE A 360 12.40 4.04 -11.80
CA PHE A 360 13.03 3.96 -13.13
C PHE A 360 11.99 3.98 -14.25
N ASP A 361 10.94 3.17 -14.11
CA ASP A 361 9.87 3.10 -15.09
C ASP A 361 8.92 4.28 -14.99
N ALA A 362 8.47 4.61 -13.78
CA ALA A 362 7.46 5.66 -13.54
C ALA A 362 7.95 7.06 -13.93
N ALA A 363 9.26 7.33 -13.75
CA ALA A 363 9.89 8.58 -14.11
C ALA A 363 10.57 8.54 -15.49
N SER A 364 10.47 7.45 -16.26
CA SER A 364 11.09 7.38 -17.60
C SER A 364 10.59 8.51 -18.50
N PRO A 365 11.47 9.38 -19.04
CA PRO A 365 11.06 10.38 -20.03
C PRO A 365 10.66 9.71 -21.34
N PRO A 366 9.78 10.34 -22.15
CA PRO A 366 9.57 9.94 -23.53
C PRO A 366 10.91 9.90 -24.27
N GLY A 367 11.19 8.82 -25.01
CA GLY A 367 12.48 8.62 -25.66
C GLY A 367 13.57 8.07 -24.74
N GLY A 368 13.28 7.79 -23.46
CA GLY A 368 14.19 7.10 -22.55
C GLY A 368 15.27 7.98 -21.92
N TRP A 369 16.05 7.37 -21.03
CA TRP A 369 17.02 8.08 -20.18
C TRP A 369 18.30 8.54 -20.90
N ALA A 370 18.48 8.18 -22.17
CA ALA A 370 19.65 8.49 -22.97
C ALA A 370 19.26 8.95 -24.39
N ARG A 371 20.18 9.63 -25.06
CA ARG A 371 20.09 9.98 -26.48
C ARG A 371 21.09 9.16 -27.29
N VAL A 372 20.94 9.16 -28.61
CA VAL A 372 21.78 8.38 -29.53
C VAL A 372 23.23 8.92 -29.60
N ASP A 373 23.46 10.17 -29.17
CA ASP A 373 24.71 10.93 -29.29
C ASP A 373 25.26 11.42 -27.93
N LEU A 374 25.63 10.49 -27.05
CA LEU A 374 26.17 10.80 -25.72
C LEU A 374 27.65 11.21 -25.77
N GLN A 375 27.92 12.50 -25.95
CA GLN A 375 29.24 13.10 -25.75
C GLN A 375 29.41 13.62 -24.32
N ASP A 376 30.63 13.59 -23.80
CA ASP A 376 30.92 14.11 -22.46
C ASP A 376 30.63 15.61 -22.39
N GLY A 377 29.95 16.05 -21.34
CA GLY A 377 29.48 17.43 -21.17
C GLY A 377 28.23 17.78 -21.99
N ALA A 378 27.74 16.90 -22.86
CA ALA A 378 26.46 17.13 -23.54
C ALA A 378 25.34 17.30 -22.50
N SER A 379 24.43 18.23 -22.75
CA SER A 379 23.30 18.49 -21.85
C SER A 379 22.02 18.76 -22.63
N TRP A 380 20.90 18.44 -22.00
CA TRP A 380 19.57 18.70 -22.56
C TRP A 380 18.54 18.88 -21.44
N ARG A 381 17.42 19.50 -21.80
CA ARG A 381 16.27 19.65 -20.92
C ARG A 381 15.14 18.74 -21.38
N VAL A 382 14.42 18.15 -20.43
CA VAL A 382 13.16 17.44 -20.65
C VAL A 382 12.06 18.04 -19.77
N ASP A 383 10.89 18.26 -20.38
CA ASP A 383 9.66 18.66 -19.70
C ASP A 383 8.54 17.74 -20.20
N TYR A 384 8.03 16.88 -19.33
CA TYR A 384 7.06 15.85 -19.71
C TYR A 384 6.12 15.49 -18.56
N MET A 385 5.03 14.84 -18.92
CA MET A 385 4.16 14.15 -17.97
C MET A 385 4.64 12.70 -17.86
N GLY A 386 4.85 12.22 -16.64
CA GLY A 386 5.23 10.86 -16.33
C GLY A 386 4.23 9.85 -16.91
N ILE A 387 4.73 8.66 -17.20
CA ILE A 387 3.97 7.61 -17.85
C ILE A 387 3.35 6.73 -16.75
N GLY A 388 2.08 6.99 -16.43
CA GLY A 388 1.36 6.29 -15.36
C GLY A 388 0.00 6.90 -15.06
N ALA A 389 -0.73 6.31 -14.11
CA ALA A 389 -2.05 6.81 -13.68
C ALA A 389 -1.98 8.17 -12.98
N GLU A 390 -0.84 8.49 -12.35
CA GLU A 390 -0.60 9.80 -11.76
C GLU A 390 0.04 10.74 -12.79
N LYS A 391 -0.62 11.88 -13.03
CA LYS A 391 -0.10 12.98 -13.86
C LYS A 391 0.98 13.75 -13.10
N ILE A 392 2.16 13.14 -12.93
CA ILE A 392 3.33 13.82 -12.39
C ILE A 392 4.03 14.55 -13.54
N ARG A 393 4.22 15.87 -13.44
CA ARG A 393 5.05 16.59 -14.40
C ARG A 393 6.51 16.55 -13.95
N TYR A 394 7.44 16.31 -14.87
CA TYR A 394 8.88 16.36 -14.64
C TYR A 394 9.48 17.50 -15.45
N GLN A 395 10.33 18.30 -14.83
CA GLN A 395 11.16 19.32 -15.46
C GLN A 395 12.60 19.06 -15.04
N LEU A 396 13.36 18.39 -15.90
CA LEU A 396 14.70 17.90 -15.59
C LEU A 396 15.72 18.45 -16.59
N ASP A 397 16.88 18.81 -16.09
CA ASP A 397 18.10 19.05 -16.85
C ASP A 397 18.99 17.82 -16.73
N ALA A 398 19.46 17.32 -17.86
CA ALA A 398 20.33 16.16 -17.99
C ALA A 398 21.72 16.60 -18.47
N THR A 399 22.77 16.00 -17.90
CA THR A 399 24.16 16.25 -18.28
C THR A 399 24.94 14.94 -18.32
N VAL A 400 25.67 14.68 -19.40
CA VAL A 400 26.61 13.56 -19.50
C VAL A 400 27.87 13.89 -18.73
N MET A 401 28.14 13.12 -17.68
CA MET A 401 29.24 13.35 -16.74
C MET A 401 30.55 12.68 -17.17
N GLY A 402 30.47 11.59 -17.93
CA GLY A 402 31.64 10.82 -18.36
C GLY A 402 31.31 9.36 -18.68
N SER A 403 32.34 8.52 -18.70
CA SER A 403 32.22 7.06 -18.83
C SER A 403 32.58 6.35 -17.52
N GLU A 404 31.90 5.25 -17.25
CA GLU A 404 32.11 4.34 -16.12
C GLU A 404 32.04 2.89 -16.62
N THR A 405 32.77 1.98 -15.98
CA THR A 405 32.68 0.54 -16.26
C THR A 405 31.81 -0.11 -15.20
N VAL A 406 30.81 -0.89 -15.63
CA VAL A 406 29.88 -1.62 -14.76
C VAL A 406 29.94 -3.10 -15.09
N GLN A 407 29.91 -3.95 -14.06
CA GLN A 407 29.85 -5.40 -14.23
C GLN A 407 28.42 -5.86 -14.47
N VAL A 408 28.16 -6.44 -15.64
CA VAL A 408 26.87 -7.07 -15.98
C VAL A 408 27.13 -8.52 -16.33
N ASP A 409 26.54 -9.45 -15.58
CA ASP A 409 26.75 -10.90 -15.72
C ASP A 409 28.24 -11.33 -15.71
N GLY A 410 29.06 -10.64 -14.91
CA GLY A 410 30.51 -10.90 -14.83
C GLY A 410 31.33 -10.35 -16.00
N VAL A 411 30.72 -9.53 -16.87
CA VAL A 411 31.40 -8.84 -17.97
C VAL A 411 31.49 -7.35 -17.69
N ASP A 412 32.71 -6.81 -17.79
CA ASP A 412 32.94 -5.37 -17.79
C ASP A 412 32.24 -4.72 -18.98
N THR A 413 31.26 -3.88 -18.68
CA THR A 413 30.42 -3.19 -19.65
C THR A 413 30.66 -1.69 -19.53
N GLY A 414 31.11 -1.07 -20.62
CA GLY A 414 31.22 0.39 -20.69
C GLY A 414 29.85 1.06 -20.66
N ALA A 415 29.72 2.10 -19.84
CA ALA A 415 28.50 2.89 -19.70
C ALA A 415 28.81 4.39 -19.63
N ARG A 416 27.90 5.22 -20.16
CA ARG A 416 27.92 6.68 -20.01
C ARG A 416 27.11 7.07 -18.78
N GLN A 417 27.69 7.89 -17.93
CA GLN A 417 27.01 8.43 -16.76
C GLN A 417 26.26 9.71 -17.14
N ILE A 418 24.96 9.75 -16.85
CA ILE A 418 24.08 10.88 -17.13
C ILE A 418 23.40 11.29 -15.83
N LEU A 419 23.63 12.53 -15.40
CA LEU A 419 23.00 13.11 -14.23
C LEU A 419 21.76 13.91 -14.65
N TYR A 420 20.61 13.54 -14.10
CA TYR A 420 19.37 14.30 -14.18
C TYR A 420 19.12 15.05 -12.87
N THR A 421 18.82 16.34 -12.96
CA THR A 421 18.41 17.15 -11.82
C THR A 421 17.26 18.06 -12.19
N GLY A 422 16.35 18.30 -11.25
CA GLY A 422 15.27 19.24 -11.50
C GLY A 422 14.13 19.09 -10.51
N TRP A 423 12.92 19.20 -11.03
CA TRP A 423 11.69 19.22 -10.26
C TRP A 423 10.69 18.22 -10.81
N MET A 424 9.99 17.55 -9.90
CA MET A 424 8.76 16.83 -10.18
C MET A 424 7.59 17.55 -9.50
N TYR A 425 6.44 17.56 -10.14
CA TYR A 425 5.22 18.21 -9.69
C TYR A 425 4.14 17.15 -9.56
N ALA A 426 4.00 16.61 -8.35
CA ALA A 426 2.98 15.62 -8.03
C ALA A 426 1.70 16.31 -7.54
N GLN A 427 0.55 15.89 -8.07
CA GLN A 427 -0.75 16.42 -7.68
C GLN A 427 -1.26 15.64 -6.45
N ALA A 428 -0.69 15.93 -5.28
CA ALA A 428 -1.00 15.21 -4.03
C ALA A 428 -2.25 15.76 -3.32
N GLY A 429 -3.42 15.71 -3.97
CA GLY A 429 -4.70 16.15 -3.39
C GLY A 429 -4.84 17.66 -3.10
N ALA A 430 -3.79 18.45 -3.34
CA ALA A 430 -3.81 19.90 -3.27
C ALA A 430 -4.33 20.51 -4.58
N THR A 431 -4.95 21.69 -4.49
CA THR A 431 -5.38 22.48 -5.66
C THR A 431 -4.22 22.92 -6.54
N GLN A 432 -2.98 22.94 -6.01
CA GLN A 432 -1.76 23.19 -6.78
C GLN A 432 -0.71 22.09 -6.54
N PRO A 433 -0.05 21.58 -7.60
CA PRO A 433 1.07 20.64 -7.48
C PRO A 433 2.22 21.28 -6.69
N LEU A 434 2.69 20.61 -5.65
CA LEU A 434 3.85 21.07 -4.90
C LEU A 434 5.13 20.59 -5.61
N PRO A 435 6.07 21.51 -5.94
CA PRO A 435 7.33 21.14 -6.54
C PRO A 435 8.17 20.34 -5.56
N SER A 436 8.74 19.24 -6.04
CA SER A 436 9.62 18.37 -5.28
C SER A 436 10.92 18.19 -6.05
N ARG A 437 12.06 18.32 -5.38
CA ARG A 437 13.36 18.08 -6.03
C ARG A 437 13.43 16.63 -6.46
N PHE A 438 13.84 16.41 -7.70
CA PHE A 438 14.12 15.11 -8.28
C PHE A 438 15.57 15.09 -8.78
N ARG A 439 16.27 14.00 -8.46
CA ARG A 439 17.61 13.72 -8.94
C ARG A 439 17.68 12.26 -9.37
N ALA A 440 18.27 12.00 -10.53
CA ALA A 440 18.58 10.64 -10.96
C ALA A 440 19.99 10.55 -11.55
N ASN A 441 20.72 9.49 -11.26
CA ASN A 441 21.97 9.12 -11.90
C ASN A 441 21.72 7.89 -12.78
N VAL A 442 22.12 7.96 -14.04
CA VAL A 442 21.85 6.92 -15.04
C VAL A 442 23.18 6.45 -15.62
N LEU A 443 23.45 5.15 -15.57
CA LEU A 443 24.53 4.53 -16.35
C LEU A 443 23.91 3.83 -17.55
N TYR A 444 24.20 4.36 -18.75
CA TYR A 444 23.66 3.85 -20.02
C TYR A 444 24.75 3.19 -20.85
N SER A 445 24.58 1.92 -21.19
CA SER A 445 25.51 1.21 -22.07
C SER A 445 25.05 1.31 -23.52
N THR A 446 25.88 1.92 -24.36
CA THR A 446 25.66 1.98 -25.82
C THR A 446 25.77 0.61 -26.47
N ASP A 447 26.52 -0.32 -25.85
CA ASP A 447 26.67 -1.68 -26.38
C ASP A 447 25.46 -2.56 -26.11
N LEU A 448 24.80 -2.37 -24.95
CA LEU A 448 23.55 -3.06 -24.64
C LEU A 448 22.31 -2.30 -25.10
N GLY A 449 22.47 -1.04 -25.51
CA GLY A 449 21.38 -0.14 -25.91
C GLY A 449 20.39 0.11 -24.78
N ARG A 450 20.85 0.21 -23.52
CA ARG A 450 19.96 0.34 -22.35
C ARG A 450 20.67 0.88 -21.11
N VAL A 451 19.85 1.26 -20.14
CA VAL A 451 20.30 1.59 -18.79
C VAL A 451 20.74 0.31 -18.07
N VAL A 452 21.97 0.31 -17.57
CA VAL A 452 22.56 -0.78 -16.78
C VAL A 452 22.54 -0.48 -15.29
N LYS A 453 22.47 0.80 -14.91
CA LYS A 453 22.26 1.20 -13.52
C LYS A 453 21.49 2.52 -13.47
N PHE A 454 20.59 2.62 -12.51
CA PHE A 454 19.77 3.79 -12.26
C PHE A 454 19.73 4.02 -10.75
N ASP A 455 19.93 5.26 -10.32
CA ASP A 455 19.74 5.69 -8.93
C ASP A 455 18.85 6.91 -8.95
N ALA A 456 17.79 6.96 -8.15
CA ALA A 456 16.92 8.12 -8.03
C ALA A 456 16.68 8.52 -6.58
N GLU A 457 16.61 9.83 -6.36
CA GLU A 457 16.25 10.44 -5.09
C GLU A 457 15.21 11.54 -5.33
N TYR A 458 14.13 11.51 -4.56
CA TYR A 458 13.18 12.61 -4.52
C TYR A 458 12.51 12.71 -3.14
N ARG A 459 11.93 13.88 -2.87
CA ARG A 459 11.08 14.08 -1.69
C ARG A 459 9.63 14.21 -2.09
N ARG A 460 8.69 13.68 -1.32
CA ARG A 460 7.26 13.88 -1.57
C ARG A 460 6.57 14.35 -0.28
N GLY A 461 6.15 15.60 -0.28
CA GLY A 461 5.52 16.23 0.88
C GLY A 461 6.50 16.50 2.04
N VAL A 462 5.95 16.80 3.22
CA VAL A 462 6.70 17.16 4.42
C VAL A 462 7.08 15.87 5.17
N GLY A 463 8.14 15.19 4.73
CA GLY A 463 8.76 14.11 5.52
C GLY A 463 9.18 12.85 4.78
N ASN A 464 8.73 12.64 3.53
CA ASN A 464 9.07 11.43 2.79
C ASN A 464 10.23 11.70 1.84
N THR A 465 11.36 11.06 2.07
CA THR A 465 12.44 10.92 1.08
C THR A 465 12.30 9.54 0.48
N TYR A 466 12.46 9.43 -0.83
CA TYR A 466 12.52 8.17 -1.56
C TYR A 466 13.92 8.06 -2.15
N ARG A 467 14.54 6.90 -2.00
CA ARG A 467 15.81 6.57 -2.63
C ARG A 467 15.74 5.15 -3.16
N GLU A 468 15.87 5.01 -4.45
CA GLU A 468 15.72 3.73 -5.13
C GLU A 468 16.83 3.58 -6.17
N SER A 469 17.34 2.36 -6.34
CA SER A 469 18.26 2.05 -7.43
C SER A 469 17.87 0.77 -8.15
N LEU A 470 18.06 0.73 -9.46
CA LEU A 470 17.81 -0.42 -10.32
C LEU A 470 19.10 -0.76 -11.07
N GLU A 471 19.60 -1.98 -10.95
CA GLU A 471 20.87 -2.42 -11.55
C GLU A 471 20.69 -3.68 -12.39
N LEU A 472 21.14 -3.68 -13.63
CA LEU A 472 21.10 -4.84 -14.53
C LEU A 472 22.17 -5.83 -14.08
N VAL A 473 21.74 -6.99 -13.57
CA VAL A 473 22.68 -8.00 -13.07
C VAL A 473 22.91 -9.12 -14.06
N ARG A 474 21.93 -9.43 -14.92
CA ARG A 474 22.02 -10.55 -15.88
C ARG A 474 21.15 -10.37 -17.11
N VAL A 475 21.61 -10.94 -18.23
CA VAL A 475 20.85 -11.09 -19.47
C VAL A 475 20.69 -12.59 -19.76
N TRP A 476 19.46 -13.08 -19.68
CA TRP A 476 19.08 -14.45 -20.01
C TRP A 476 18.76 -14.55 -21.50
N ARG A 477 19.37 -15.49 -22.21
CA ARG A 477 19.20 -15.74 -23.64
C ARG A 477 18.78 -17.17 -23.92
#